data_AF-A0A2T7HJP4-F1
#
_entry.id   AF-A0A2T7HJP4-F1
#
_cell.length_a   1.000
_cell.length_b   1.000
_cell.length_c   1.000
_cell.angle_alpha   90.00
_cell.angle_beta   90.00
_cell.angle_gamma   90.00
#
_symmetry.space_group_name_H-M   'P 1'
#
loop_
_entity.id
_entity.type
_entity.pdbx_description
1 polymer ?
#
loop_
_entity_poly.entity_id
_entity_poly.type
_entity_poly.pdbx_seq_one_letter_code
_entity_poly.pdbx_strand_id
1 'polypeptide(L)'
;MVLTLSAVLLGACSGRPEIGALALNSAPAEGAKAHDIFIVATRARDERPDTYFSGERSDEINYAEARISVPPVHKPGVIEWPASLPGNPEADFVARSAAYLPSANAFKTRLNQELATRPRGKREVFLFIHGYNTLFAESLYRLTQFVHDANSDAVPVLFSWASRGKLRDYLYDLNSAAIARDALEKTLTDLAQSDADEISILAHSMGNYLLMETIRQMPPSLRQKIQKKVHYVVLAAPDIDIDLFKSHLRRLGHFQKPFVVIVSTDDRALRLSRALSGGVDRLGAYSDDEELAKLGAIVIDVTDLEAGDSAHHSKFAMLAEFAPELQSAFANGSLTSESSLDGTRTFGGDLGSFVGTTAQTALTLPIRIIAAPVVLATGGSL
;
A
#
# COMPACT_ATOMS: atom_id res chain seq x y z
N MET A 1 6.92 -42.16 -41.90
CA MET A 1 6.14 -42.52 -40.69
C MET A 1 6.21 -41.33 -39.74
N VAL A 2 5.05 -40.83 -39.35
CA VAL A 2 4.74 -39.45 -38.94
C VAL A 2 5.40 -39.04 -37.61
N LEU A 3 5.94 -37.80 -37.56
CA LEU A 3 6.38 -37.09 -36.37
C LEU A 3 5.26 -37.05 -35.32
N THR A 4 5.48 -37.59 -34.13
CA THR A 4 4.56 -37.45 -33.00
C THR A 4 4.85 -36.12 -32.30
N LEU A 5 4.01 -35.13 -32.60
CA LEU A 5 3.94 -33.82 -31.96
C LEU A 5 3.53 -34.01 -30.49
N SER A 6 4.47 -33.86 -29.56
CA SER A 6 4.14 -33.80 -28.13
C SER A 6 3.64 -32.40 -27.79
N ALA A 7 2.31 -32.25 -27.77
CA ALA A 7 1.62 -31.09 -27.24
C ALA A 7 1.79 -31.08 -25.71
N VAL A 8 2.73 -30.28 -25.21
CA VAL A 8 2.83 -29.97 -23.78
C VAL A 8 1.83 -28.86 -23.47
N LEU A 9 0.84 -29.24 -22.69
CA LEU A 9 -0.26 -28.51 -22.07
C LEU A 9 0.05 -27.03 -21.74
N LEU A 10 -0.64 -26.12 -22.44
CA LEU A 10 -0.86 -24.72 -22.01
C LEU A 10 -1.94 -24.71 -20.93
N GLY A 11 -1.56 -25.07 -19.70
CA GLY A 11 -2.44 -25.06 -18.54
C GLY A 11 -1.94 -24.12 -17.45
N ALA A 12 -1.93 -22.81 -17.70
CA ALA A 12 -1.66 -21.79 -16.70
C ALA A 12 -2.21 -20.43 -17.13
N CYS A 13 -3.53 -20.33 -17.31
CA CYS A 13 -4.22 -19.04 -17.27
C CYS A 13 -4.84 -18.86 -15.87
N SER A 14 -4.01 -18.89 -14.82
CA SER A 14 -4.37 -18.22 -13.56
C SER A 14 -4.39 -16.72 -13.85
N GLY A 15 -5.40 -15.93 -13.55
CA GLY A 15 -6.29 -15.95 -12.38
C GLY A 15 -6.53 -14.50 -11.94
N ARG A 16 -6.52 -13.55 -12.90
CA ARG A 16 -6.71 -12.12 -12.67
C ARG A 16 -8.07 -11.76 -13.27
N PRO A 17 -9.15 -11.66 -12.47
CA PRO A 17 -10.48 -11.47 -13.01
C PRO A 17 -10.62 -10.05 -13.56
N GLU A 18 -10.51 -9.90 -14.88
CA GLU A 18 -10.67 -8.61 -15.57
C GLU A 18 -12.12 -8.13 -15.57
N ILE A 19 -13.07 -9.07 -15.60
CA ILE A 19 -14.51 -8.80 -15.65
C ILE A 19 -15.18 -9.59 -14.52
N GLY A 20 -16.21 -9.01 -13.90
CA GLY A 20 -17.09 -9.72 -12.98
C GLY A 20 -16.53 -9.90 -11.57
N ALA A 21 -15.33 -9.38 -11.27
CA ALA A 21 -14.65 -9.59 -10.00
C ALA A 21 -15.41 -9.05 -8.78
N LEU A 22 -16.39 -8.16 -8.99
CA LEU A 22 -17.28 -7.65 -7.94
C LEU A 22 -18.68 -8.29 -8.00
N ALA A 23 -18.84 -9.44 -8.67
CA ALA A 23 -20.11 -10.15 -8.73
C ALA A 23 -20.58 -10.46 -7.31
N LEU A 24 -21.74 -9.91 -6.94
CA LEU A 24 -22.20 -9.89 -5.56
C LEU A 24 -22.62 -11.28 -5.10
N ASN A 25 -22.23 -11.66 -3.90
CA ASN A 25 -22.76 -12.84 -3.22
C ASN A 25 -23.05 -12.52 -1.75
N SER A 26 -24.33 -12.60 -1.37
CA SER A 26 -24.83 -12.34 -0.01
C SER A 26 -25.09 -13.61 0.81
N ALA A 27 -24.71 -14.79 0.30
CA ALA A 27 -24.86 -16.04 1.03
C ALA A 27 -24.11 -15.96 2.38
N PRO A 28 -24.72 -16.43 3.48
CA PRO A 28 -24.07 -16.46 4.77
C PRO A 28 -22.83 -17.36 4.72
N ALA A 29 -21.77 -16.97 5.43
CA ALA A 29 -20.60 -17.80 5.67
C ALA A 29 -20.15 -17.55 7.11
N GLU A 30 -20.25 -18.57 7.95
CA GLU A 30 -19.90 -18.47 9.36
C GLU A 30 -18.41 -18.16 9.50
N GLY A 31 -18.07 -17.19 10.36
CA GLY A 31 -16.68 -16.76 10.57
C GLY A 31 -16.10 -15.82 9.51
N ALA A 32 -16.79 -15.60 8.37
CA ALA A 32 -16.35 -14.60 7.39
C ALA A 32 -16.46 -13.18 7.96
N LYS A 33 -15.44 -12.34 7.71
CA LYS A 33 -15.42 -10.93 8.15
C LYS A 33 -15.52 -10.00 6.96
N ALA A 34 -16.37 -8.98 7.04
CA ALA A 34 -16.58 -8.02 5.97
C ALA A 34 -16.04 -6.63 6.32
N HIS A 35 -15.41 -5.98 5.34
CA HIS A 35 -14.78 -4.68 5.45
C HIS A 35 -15.40 -3.69 4.47
N ASP A 36 -15.79 -2.51 4.95
CA ASP A 36 -16.25 -1.42 4.10
C ASP A 36 -15.05 -0.59 3.63
N ILE A 37 -14.87 -0.51 2.31
CA ILE A 37 -13.76 0.17 1.65
C ILE A 37 -14.29 1.40 0.90
N PHE A 38 -13.71 2.56 1.18
CA PHE A 38 -13.97 3.80 0.45
C PHE A 38 -13.01 3.94 -0.72
N ILE A 39 -13.50 4.39 -1.87
CA ILE A 39 -12.71 4.39 -3.11
C ILE A 39 -12.75 5.79 -3.72
N VAL A 40 -11.57 6.29 -4.05
CA VAL A 40 -11.38 7.45 -4.93
C VAL A 40 -10.62 6.96 -6.17
N ALA A 41 -11.14 7.22 -7.37
CA ALA A 41 -10.58 6.68 -8.59
C ALA A 41 -10.44 7.74 -9.69
N THR A 42 -9.31 7.72 -10.40
CA THR A 42 -9.13 8.42 -11.69
C THR A 42 -9.39 7.51 -12.89
N ARG A 43 -9.93 6.32 -12.62
CA ARG A 43 -10.36 5.34 -13.62
C ARG A 43 -11.71 5.72 -14.21
N ALA A 44 -11.89 5.50 -15.50
CA ALA A 44 -13.20 5.51 -16.14
C ALA A 44 -14.05 4.37 -15.60
N ARG A 45 -15.34 4.64 -15.41
CA ARG A 45 -16.34 3.60 -15.10
C ARG A 45 -16.38 2.58 -16.22
N ASP A 46 -16.67 1.33 -15.85
CA ASP A 46 -16.76 0.21 -16.77
C ASP A 46 -18.21 -0.28 -16.83
N GLU A 47 -18.74 -0.38 -18.05
CA GLU A 47 -20.11 -0.86 -18.30
C GLU A 47 -20.21 -2.39 -18.26
N ARG A 48 -19.08 -3.10 -18.28
CA ARG A 48 -19.07 -4.56 -18.20
C ARG A 48 -19.58 -5.02 -16.83
N PRO A 49 -20.33 -6.13 -16.77
CA PRO A 49 -20.93 -6.62 -15.52
C PRO A 49 -19.91 -6.74 -14.38
N ASP A 50 -20.30 -6.24 -13.21
CA ASP A 50 -19.58 -6.33 -11.95
C ASP A 50 -18.08 -6.00 -12.02
N THR A 51 -17.71 -5.05 -12.88
CA THR A 51 -16.31 -4.62 -13.12
C THR A 51 -16.00 -3.26 -12.50
N TYR A 52 -17.00 -2.36 -12.45
CA TYR A 52 -16.96 -1.02 -11.85
C TYR A 52 -15.98 -0.04 -12.52
N PHE A 53 -14.67 -0.27 -12.44
CA PHE A 53 -13.68 0.63 -12.99
C PHE A 53 -12.75 -0.08 -13.96
N SER A 54 -12.53 0.55 -15.11
CA SER A 54 -11.66 0.04 -16.16
C SER A 54 -10.19 0.42 -15.92
N GLY A 55 -9.33 0.02 -16.85
CA GLY A 55 -7.95 0.51 -16.92
C GLY A 55 -7.80 1.90 -17.54
N GLU A 56 -8.88 2.48 -18.08
CA GLU A 56 -8.83 3.74 -18.80
C GLU A 56 -8.96 4.95 -17.86
N ARG A 57 -8.43 6.10 -18.29
CA ARG A 57 -8.50 7.36 -17.56
C ARG A 57 -9.92 7.93 -17.61
N SER A 58 -10.33 8.57 -16.52
CA SER A 58 -11.50 9.43 -16.48
C SER A 58 -11.06 10.90 -16.50
N ASP A 59 -11.89 11.76 -17.10
CA ASP A 59 -11.74 13.22 -17.04
C ASP A 59 -12.16 13.78 -15.67
N GLU A 60 -12.83 12.97 -14.83
CA GLU A 60 -13.31 13.34 -13.52
C GLU A 60 -12.79 12.38 -12.43
N ILE A 61 -12.83 12.82 -11.18
CA ILE A 61 -12.58 11.94 -10.03
C ILE A 61 -13.88 11.20 -9.71
N ASN A 62 -13.83 9.88 -9.79
CA ASN A 62 -14.91 9.00 -9.40
C ASN A 62 -14.79 8.60 -7.93
N TYR A 63 -15.94 8.41 -7.29
CA TYR A 63 -16.04 7.95 -5.91
C TYR A 63 -16.91 6.70 -5.84
N ALA A 64 -16.56 5.76 -4.97
CA ALA A 64 -17.33 4.54 -4.73
C ALA A 64 -17.14 4.05 -3.30
N GLU A 65 -17.99 3.11 -2.91
CA GLU A 65 -17.82 2.28 -1.71
C GLU A 65 -18.05 0.82 -2.09
N ALA A 66 -17.35 -0.10 -1.44
CA ALA A 66 -17.53 -1.53 -1.60
C ALA A 66 -17.37 -2.23 -0.26
N ARG A 67 -18.16 -3.28 -0.03
CA ARG A 67 -18.02 -4.16 1.13
C ARG A 67 -17.49 -5.49 0.68
N ILE A 68 -16.27 -5.85 1.09
CA ILE A 68 -15.62 -7.10 0.69
C ILE A 68 -15.51 -8.02 1.91
N SER A 69 -15.92 -9.28 1.79
CA SER A 69 -15.73 -10.28 2.84
C SER A 69 -14.50 -11.14 2.59
N VAL A 70 -13.79 -11.41 3.68
CA VAL A 70 -12.67 -12.34 3.78
C VAL A 70 -13.20 -13.68 4.34
N PRO A 71 -12.86 -14.82 3.72
CA PRO A 71 -13.37 -16.13 4.12
C PRO A 71 -12.75 -16.61 5.44
N PRO A 72 -13.40 -17.51 6.18
CA PRO A 72 -12.86 -18.06 7.43
C PRO A 72 -11.57 -18.89 7.24
N VAL A 73 -11.30 -19.38 6.03
CA VAL A 73 -10.10 -20.18 5.69
C VAL A 73 -8.89 -19.33 5.30
N HIS A 74 -8.99 -18.00 5.42
CA HIS A 74 -8.00 -17.06 4.94
C HIS A 74 -6.61 -17.26 5.56
N LYS A 75 -5.57 -17.05 4.74
CA LYS A 75 -4.17 -17.05 5.16
C LYS A 75 -3.55 -15.67 4.97
N PRO A 76 -2.72 -15.19 5.92
CA PRO A 76 -2.06 -13.90 5.80
C PRO A 76 -1.32 -13.70 4.49
N GLY A 77 -1.47 -12.52 3.89
CA GLY A 77 -0.83 -12.11 2.64
C GLY A 77 -1.43 -12.71 1.35
N VAL A 78 -2.32 -13.69 1.47
CA VAL A 78 -2.95 -14.39 0.33
C VAL A 78 -4.27 -13.71 -0.02
N ILE A 79 -4.62 -13.70 -1.31
CA ILE A 79 -6.00 -13.38 -1.71
C ILE A 79 -6.57 -14.66 -2.30
N GLU A 80 -7.53 -15.25 -1.61
CA GLU A 80 -8.27 -16.43 -2.09
C GLU A 80 -9.21 -16.01 -3.21
N TRP A 81 -8.69 -16.01 -4.45
CA TRP A 81 -9.46 -15.69 -5.65
C TRP A 81 -10.38 -16.86 -6.04
N PRO A 82 -11.64 -16.58 -6.39
CA PRO A 82 -12.57 -17.61 -6.81
C PRO A 82 -12.17 -18.20 -8.17
N ALA A 83 -12.29 -19.52 -8.29
CA ALA A 83 -12.11 -20.21 -9.58
C ALA A 83 -13.25 -19.90 -10.58
N SER A 84 -14.42 -19.49 -10.07
CA SER A 84 -15.60 -19.10 -10.84
C SER A 84 -16.37 -18.00 -10.13
N LEU A 85 -16.93 -17.05 -10.87
CA LEU A 85 -17.70 -15.94 -10.32
C LEU A 85 -19.21 -16.24 -10.35
N PRO A 86 -19.99 -15.80 -9.33
CA PRO A 86 -19.53 -15.15 -8.10
C PRO A 86 -18.81 -16.13 -7.16
N GLY A 87 -17.89 -15.63 -6.33
CA GLY A 87 -17.09 -16.45 -5.41
C GLY A 87 -17.90 -17.07 -4.26
N ASN A 88 -17.35 -18.10 -3.63
CA ASN A 88 -17.90 -18.75 -2.45
C ASN A 88 -17.38 -18.06 -1.18
N PRO A 89 -18.24 -17.42 -0.36
CA PRO A 89 -17.79 -16.69 0.82
C PRO A 89 -17.16 -17.55 1.94
N GLU A 90 -17.31 -18.87 1.89
CA GLU A 90 -16.61 -19.78 2.81
C GLU A 90 -15.14 -20.01 2.44
N ALA A 91 -14.77 -19.75 1.18
CA ALA A 91 -13.46 -20.10 0.64
C ALA A 91 -12.74 -18.95 -0.07
N ASP A 92 -13.47 -17.96 -0.57
CA ASP A 92 -12.98 -16.90 -1.43
C ASP A 92 -13.25 -15.52 -0.83
N PHE A 93 -12.46 -14.54 -1.27
CA PHE A 93 -12.85 -13.14 -1.09
C PHE A 93 -14.06 -12.83 -1.97
N VAL A 94 -15.05 -12.12 -1.42
CA VAL A 94 -16.34 -11.89 -2.08
C VAL A 94 -16.83 -10.47 -1.88
N ALA A 95 -17.28 -9.82 -2.96
CA ALA A 95 -18.02 -8.58 -2.88
C ALA A 95 -19.44 -8.81 -2.32
N ARG A 96 -19.78 -8.12 -1.22
CA ARG A 96 -21.10 -8.13 -0.58
C ARG A 96 -21.97 -6.97 -1.06
N SER A 97 -21.34 -5.83 -1.31
CA SER A 97 -21.95 -4.68 -1.97
C SER A 97 -20.87 -3.89 -2.70
N ALA A 98 -21.28 -3.13 -3.72
CA ALA A 98 -20.47 -2.10 -4.34
C ALA A 98 -21.42 -1.04 -4.93
N ALA A 99 -21.03 0.23 -4.85
CA ALA A 99 -21.86 1.34 -5.32
C ALA A 99 -21.00 2.57 -5.64
N TYR A 100 -21.40 3.33 -6.67
CA TYR A 100 -20.84 4.65 -6.89
C TYR A 100 -21.38 5.64 -5.88
N LEU A 101 -20.51 6.56 -5.44
CA LEU A 101 -20.89 7.74 -4.68
C LEU A 101 -20.98 8.93 -5.65
N PRO A 102 -22.04 9.76 -5.57
CA PRO A 102 -22.33 10.75 -6.61
C PRO A 102 -21.39 11.96 -6.60
N SER A 103 -20.62 12.19 -5.53
CA SER A 103 -19.74 13.36 -5.42
C SER A 103 -18.70 13.21 -4.31
N ALA A 104 -17.72 14.12 -4.30
CA ALA A 104 -16.77 14.27 -3.19
C ALA A 104 -17.46 14.52 -1.84
N ASN A 105 -18.56 15.28 -1.82
CA ASN A 105 -19.32 15.54 -0.59
C ASN A 105 -20.01 14.27 -0.07
N ALA A 106 -20.55 13.44 -0.97
CA ALA A 106 -21.13 12.15 -0.61
C ALA A 106 -20.05 11.21 -0.05
N PHE A 107 -18.88 11.14 -0.71
CA PHE A 107 -17.72 10.42 -0.19
C PHE A 107 -17.33 10.87 1.22
N LYS A 108 -17.10 12.17 1.42
CA LYS A 108 -16.70 12.72 2.72
C LYS A 108 -17.76 12.46 3.80
N THR A 109 -19.04 12.54 3.44
CA THR A 109 -20.15 12.25 4.37
C THR A 109 -20.13 10.79 4.81
N ARG A 110 -20.02 9.84 3.88
CA ARG A 110 -19.98 8.41 4.21
C ARG A 110 -18.70 8.04 4.98
N LEU A 111 -17.56 8.60 4.60
CA LEU A 111 -16.30 8.46 5.33
C LEU A 111 -16.44 8.94 6.79
N ASN A 112 -16.99 10.13 7.01
CA ASN A 112 -17.18 10.67 8.36
C ASN A 112 -18.19 9.85 9.19
N GLN A 113 -19.22 9.28 8.56
CA GLN A 113 -20.14 8.36 9.24
C GLN A 113 -19.42 7.10 9.71
N GLU A 114 -18.54 6.52 8.89
CA GLU A 114 -17.75 5.36 9.28
C GLU A 114 -16.71 5.71 10.35
N LEU A 115 -16.03 6.85 10.24
CA LEU A 115 -15.12 7.32 11.30
C LEU A 115 -15.85 7.56 12.63
N ALA A 116 -17.12 7.94 12.61
CA ALA A 116 -17.91 8.15 13.81
C ALA A 116 -18.25 6.86 14.58
N THR A 117 -18.09 5.68 13.97
CA THR A 117 -18.21 4.40 14.69
C THR A 117 -17.02 4.12 15.60
N ARG A 118 -15.93 4.90 15.47
CA ARG A 118 -14.75 4.88 16.36
C ARG A 118 -14.78 6.02 17.38
N PRO A 119 -14.25 5.80 18.60
CA PRO A 119 -14.07 6.85 19.59
C PRO A 119 -13.23 8.01 19.05
N ARG A 120 -13.53 9.23 19.49
CA ARG A 120 -12.69 10.40 19.21
C ARG A 120 -11.27 10.17 19.74
N GLY A 121 -10.26 10.61 19.00
CA GLY A 121 -8.84 10.34 19.27
C GLY A 121 -8.37 8.99 18.74
N LYS A 122 -9.26 8.17 18.16
CA LYS A 122 -8.94 6.87 17.53
C LYS A 122 -9.48 6.77 16.09
N ARG A 123 -9.84 7.90 15.47
CA ARG A 123 -10.39 7.93 14.12
C ARG A 123 -9.27 7.98 13.11
N GLU A 124 -8.77 6.83 12.72
CA GLU A 124 -7.70 6.74 11.73
C GLU A 124 -8.26 6.43 10.34
N VAL A 125 -7.69 7.05 9.31
CA VAL A 125 -7.85 6.64 7.91
C VAL A 125 -6.59 5.92 7.46
N PHE A 126 -6.75 4.77 6.80
CA PHE A 126 -5.68 4.06 6.12
C PHE A 126 -5.83 4.22 4.61
N LEU A 127 -4.98 5.07 4.01
CA LEU A 127 -4.96 5.33 2.56
C LEU A 127 -3.98 4.40 1.85
N PHE A 128 -4.49 3.61 0.91
CA PHE A 128 -3.67 2.75 0.05
C PHE A 128 -3.64 3.25 -1.40
N ILE A 129 -2.44 3.35 -1.96
CA ILE A 129 -2.17 3.75 -3.34
C ILE A 129 -1.51 2.58 -4.06
N HIS A 130 -2.21 1.97 -5.01
CA HIS A 130 -1.71 0.78 -5.70
C HIS A 130 -0.57 1.07 -6.69
N GLY A 131 0.03 -0.01 -7.19
CA GLY A 131 1.15 0.03 -8.13
C GLY A 131 0.79 -0.10 -9.61
N TYR A 132 1.84 -0.29 -10.40
CA TYR A 132 1.80 -0.59 -11.84
C TYR A 132 1.13 -1.95 -12.12
N ASN A 133 0.62 -2.17 -13.34
CA ASN A 133 0.06 -3.45 -13.78
C ASN A 133 -0.99 -3.99 -12.79
N THR A 134 -1.89 -3.12 -12.33
CA THR A 134 -2.91 -3.45 -11.32
C THR A 134 -4.32 -3.16 -11.83
N LEU A 135 -5.19 -4.17 -11.84
CA LEU A 135 -6.61 -4.01 -12.10
C LEU A 135 -7.32 -3.36 -10.90
N PHE A 136 -8.50 -2.77 -11.12
CA PHE A 136 -9.28 -2.18 -10.03
C PHE A 136 -9.59 -3.20 -8.93
N ALA A 137 -10.10 -4.38 -9.29
CA ALA A 137 -10.42 -5.43 -8.34
C ALA A 137 -9.20 -5.89 -7.55
N GLU A 138 -8.03 -6.03 -8.18
CA GLU A 138 -6.82 -6.45 -7.48
C GLU A 138 -6.39 -5.45 -6.41
N SER A 139 -6.47 -4.14 -6.69
CA SER A 139 -6.13 -3.13 -5.69
C SER A 139 -7.13 -3.07 -4.54
N LEU A 140 -8.43 -3.24 -4.82
CA LEU A 140 -9.48 -3.31 -3.81
C LEU A 140 -9.34 -4.52 -2.88
N TYR A 141 -9.13 -5.71 -3.46
CA TYR A 141 -9.01 -6.95 -2.70
C TYR A 141 -7.69 -7.00 -1.93
N ARG A 142 -6.60 -6.45 -2.49
CA ARG A 142 -5.32 -6.31 -1.78
C ARG A 142 -5.43 -5.40 -0.56
N LEU A 143 -6.10 -4.25 -0.68
CA LEU A 143 -6.36 -3.39 0.47
C LEU A 143 -7.19 -4.13 1.54
N THR A 144 -8.22 -4.85 1.11
CA THR A 144 -9.07 -5.65 2.01
C THR A 144 -8.25 -6.68 2.78
N GLN A 145 -7.40 -7.44 2.08
CA GLN A 145 -6.48 -8.40 2.70
C GLN A 145 -5.56 -7.71 3.70
N PHE A 146 -4.95 -6.59 3.32
CA PHE A 146 -4.02 -5.87 4.18
C PHE A 146 -4.67 -5.41 5.50
N VAL A 147 -5.85 -4.80 5.44
CA VAL A 147 -6.53 -4.34 6.67
C VAL A 147 -7.08 -5.48 7.51
N HIS A 148 -7.47 -6.60 6.88
CA HIS A 148 -7.88 -7.81 7.59
C HIS A 148 -6.70 -8.39 8.38
N ASP A 149 -5.57 -8.58 7.71
CA ASP A 149 -4.37 -9.20 8.31
C ASP A 149 -3.71 -8.32 9.35
N ALA A 150 -3.75 -7.01 9.16
CA ALA A 150 -3.29 -6.04 10.15
C ALA A 150 -4.22 -5.94 11.37
N ASN A 151 -5.39 -6.58 11.34
CA ASN A 151 -6.45 -6.42 12.33
C ASN A 151 -6.69 -4.93 12.65
N SER A 152 -6.70 -4.10 11.60
CA SER A 152 -6.68 -2.64 11.74
C SER A 152 -8.08 -2.11 12.00
N ASP A 153 -8.20 -1.24 13.01
CA ASP A 153 -9.43 -0.48 13.26
C ASP A 153 -9.54 0.75 12.35
N ALA A 154 -8.53 1.09 11.54
CA ALA A 154 -8.57 2.25 10.65
C ALA A 154 -9.65 2.11 9.56
N VAL A 155 -10.17 3.24 9.06
CA VAL A 155 -11.10 3.27 7.93
C VAL A 155 -10.31 3.17 6.62
N PRO A 156 -10.47 2.09 5.83
CA PRO A 156 -9.69 1.89 4.61
C PRO A 156 -10.19 2.77 3.45
N VAL A 157 -9.25 3.47 2.82
CA VAL A 157 -9.47 4.27 1.62
C VAL A 157 -8.53 3.78 0.52
N LEU A 158 -9.07 3.36 -0.62
CA LEU A 158 -8.32 3.05 -1.83
C LEU A 158 -8.25 4.28 -2.74
N PHE A 159 -7.04 4.69 -3.09
CA PHE A 159 -6.81 5.55 -4.25
C PHE A 159 -6.44 4.71 -5.47
N SER A 160 -7.37 4.61 -6.43
CA SER A 160 -7.24 3.75 -7.62
C SER A 160 -7.01 4.58 -8.88
N TRP A 161 -5.76 4.64 -9.34
CA TRP A 161 -5.40 5.36 -10.57
C TRP A 161 -5.47 4.46 -11.81
N ALA A 162 -5.57 5.06 -13.00
CA ALA A 162 -5.79 4.36 -14.28
C ALA A 162 -4.60 3.51 -14.76
N SER A 163 -4.30 2.43 -14.05
CA SER A 163 -3.44 1.34 -14.50
C SER A 163 -4.24 0.34 -15.32
N ARG A 164 -3.72 -0.05 -16.48
CA ARG A 164 -4.37 -1.02 -17.39
C ARG A 164 -4.28 -2.47 -16.93
N GLY A 165 -3.52 -2.77 -15.88
CA GLY A 165 -3.33 -4.15 -15.43
C GLY A 165 -2.54 -5.01 -16.41
N LYS A 166 -1.68 -4.40 -17.27
CA LYS A 166 -0.94 -5.10 -18.32
C LYS A 166 0.55 -4.74 -18.33
N LEU A 167 1.41 -5.76 -18.39
CA LEU A 167 2.87 -5.64 -18.42
C LEU A 167 3.42 -4.83 -19.62
N ARG A 168 2.68 -4.75 -20.73
CA ARG A 168 3.11 -3.99 -21.91
C ARG A 168 2.75 -2.50 -21.84
N ASP A 169 1.85 -2.13 -20.94
CA ASP A 169 1.28 -0.78 -20.85
C ASP A 169 2.05 0.11 -19.87
N TYR A 170 3.33 -0.18 -19.61
CA TYR A 170 4.19 0.56 -18.68
C TYR A 170 4.19 2.07 -18.91
N LEU A 171 4.40 2.52 -20.16
CA LEU A 171 4.39 3.95 -20.49
C LEU A 171 3.01 4.60 -20.34
N TYR A 172 1.94 3.84 -20.60
CA TYR A 172 0.59 4.33 -20.35
C TYR A 172 0.36 4.54 -18.86
N ASP A 173 0.70 3.53 -18.05
CA ASP A 173 0.54 3.54 -16.60
C ASP A 173 1.39 4.65 -15.95
N LEU A 174 2.64 4.83 -16.38
CA LEU A 174 3.50 5.93 -15.90
C LEU A 174 2.87 7.30 -16.15
N ASN A 175 2.35 7.53 -17.36
CA ASN A 175 1.65 8.76 -17.69
C ASN A 175 0.32 8.90 -16.94
N SER A 176 -0.42 7.80 -16.71
CA SER A 176 -1.65 7.78 -15.93
C SER A 176 -1.39 8.13 -14.46
N ALA A 177 -0.30 7.61 -13.89
CA ALA A 177 0.17 7.97 -12.56
C ALA A 177 0.51 9.47 -12.48
N ALA A 178 1.24 10.01 -13.46
CA ALA A 178 1.53 11.45 -13.52
C ALA A 178 0.27 12.32 -13.65
N ILE A 179 -0.75 11.87 -14.40
CA ILE A 179 -2.04 12.57 -14.52
C ILE A 179 -2.82 12.53 -13.21
N ALA A 180 -2.73 11.45 -12.43
CA ALA A 180 -3.47 11.27 -11.19
C ALA A 180 -2.98 12.14 -10.02
N ARG A 181 -1.90 12.90 -10.16
CA ARG A 181 -1.30 13.74 -9.10
C ARG A 181 -2.29 14.73 -8.49
N ASP A 182 -3.04 15.44 -9.33
CA ASP A 182 -3.99 16.46 -8.86
C ASP A 182 -5.18 15.83 -8.11
N ALA A 183 -5.63 14.65 -8.56
CA ALA A 183 -6.65 13.89 -7.87
C ALA A 183 -6.17 13.33 -6.52
N LEU A 184 -4.91 12.88 -6.44
CA LEU A 184 -4.33 12.44 -5.18
C LEU A 184 -4.11 13.61 -4.22
N GLU A 185 -3.67 14.78 -4.71
CA GLU A 185 -3.58 16.01 -3.92
C GLU A 185 -4.93 16.39 -3.32
N LYS A 186 -5.99 16.37 -4.14
CA LYS A 186 -7.34 16.62 -3.68
C LYS A 186 -7.80 15.57 -2.66
N THR A 187 -7.49 14.30 -2.88
CA THR A 187 -7.82 13.21 -1.95
C THR A 187 -7.16 13.42 -0.59
N LEU A 188 -5.84 13.67 -0.55
CA LEU A 188 -5.11 13.94 0.69
C LEU A 188 -5.66 15.17 1.42
N THR A 189 -6.06 16.20 0.66
CA THR A 189 -6.70 17.40 1.21
C THR A 189 -8.06 17.08 1.83
N ASP A 190 -8.91 16.33 1.12
CA ASP A 190 -10.25 15.97 1.60
C ASP A 190 -10.18 15.08 2.84
N LEU A 191 -9.24 14.13 2.89
CA LEU A 191 -8.98 13.30 4.06
C LEU A 191 -8.50 14.13 5.25
N ALA A 192 -7.56 15.06 5.04
CA ALA A 192 -7.08 15.94 6.11
C ALA A 192 -8.15 16.90 6.64
N GLN A 193 -9.20 17.17 5.85
CA GLN A 193 -10.36 17.98 6.22
C GLN A 193 -11.56 17.15 6.72
N SER A 194 -11.43 15.81 6.79
CA SER A 194 -12.45 14.91 7.33
C SER A 194 -12.43 14.90 8.87
N ASP A 195 -13.28 14.08 9.47
CA ASP A 195 -13.33 13.88 10.92
C ASP A 195 -12.23 12.92 11.42
N ALA A 196 -11.31 12.50 10.55
CA ALA A 196 -10.16 11.67 10.89
C ALA A 196 -9.23 12.43 11.84
N ASP A 197 -8.82 11.80 12.93
CA ASP A 197 -7.78 12.28 13.82
C ASP A 197 -6.41 12.12 13.16
N GLU A 198 -6.18 10.96 12.51
CA GLU A 198 -4.91 10.57 11.89
C GLU A 198 -5.11 9.92 10.51
N ILE A 199 -4.05 9.97 9.68
CA ILE A 199 -4.00 9.37 8.35
C ILE A 199 -2.68 8.59 8.22
N SER A 200 -2.78 7.29 7.98
CA SER A 200 -1.66 6.45 7.56
C SER A 200 -1.72 6.20 6.06
N ILE A 201 -0.58 6.31 5.38
CA ILE A 201 -0.50 6.19 3.91
C ILE A 201 0.42 5.03 3.56
N LEU A 202 -0.05 4.11 2.73
CA LEU A 202 0.75 3.04 2.12
C LEU A 202 0.71 3.18 0.60
N ALA A 203 1.86 3.41 -0.02
CA ALA A 203 2.00 3.42 -1.48
C ALA A 203 2.82 2.22 -1.94
N HIS A 204 2.36 1.52 -2.97
CA HIS A 204 3.04 0.33 -3.51
C HIS A 204 3.64 0.60 -4.90
N SER A 205 4.86 0.12 -5.15
CA SER A 205 5.47 0.14 -6.49
C SER A 205 5.47 1.55 -7.11
N MET A 206 4.98 1.70 -8.34
CA MET A 206 4.81 2.97 -9.05
C MET A 206 3.84 3.95 -8.37
N GLY A 207 3.00 3.47 -7.44
CA GLY A 207 2.20 4.33 -6.56
C GLY A 207 3.07 5.26 -5.70
N ASN A 208 4.32 4.85 -5.42
CA ASN A 208 5.31 5.69 -4.72
C ASN A 208 5.79 6.86 -5.57
N TYR A 209 6.02 6.64 -6.87
CA TYR A 209 6.30 7.72 -7.82
C TYR A 209 5.16 8.75 -7.81
N LEU A 210 3.91 8.29 -7.94
CA LEU A 210 2.73 9.14 -7.87
C LEU A 210 2.66 9.93 -6.54
N LEU A 211 2.79 9.25 -5.40
CA LEU A 211 2.73 9.90 -4.09
C LEU A 211 3.81 10.96 -3.93
N MET A 212 5.06 10.63 -4.26
CA MET A 212 6.19 11.54 -4.08
C MET A 212 6.10 12.76 -5.00
N GLU A 213 5.73 12.57 -6.27
CA GLU A 213 5.46 13.67 -7.19
C GLU A 213 4.32 14.58 -6.70
N THR A 214 3.26 13.97 -6.15
CA THR A 214 2.10 14.69 -5.60
C THR A 214 2.52 15.54 -4.40
N ILE A 215 3.25 14.99 -3.43
CA ILE A 215 3.75 15.77 -2.28
C ILE A 215 4.71 16.88 -2.76
N ARG A 216 5.56 16.59 -3.75
CA ARG A 216 6.52 17.57 -4.31
C ARG A 216 5.82 18.80 -4.92
N GLN A 217 4.72 18.60 -5.65
CA GLN A 217 4.01 19.71 -6.32
C GLN A 217 3.21 20.60 -5.36
N MET A 218 2.74 20.04 -4.24
CA MET A 218 1.88 20.77 -3.31
C MET A 218 2.50 22.08 -2.81
N PRO A 219 1.71 23.13 -2.57
CA PRO A 219 2.18 24.31 -1.85
C PRO A 219 2.68 23.96 -0.44
N PRO A 220 3.73 24.62 0.10
CA PRO A 220 4.22 24.35 1.45
C PRO A 220 3.13 24.44 2.54
N SER A 221 2.20 25.39 2.42
CA SER A 221 1.10 25.58 3.38
C SER A 221 0.10 24.43 3.36
N LEU A 222 -0.15 23.83 2.19
CA LEU A 222 -1.02 22.65 2.07
C LEU A 222 -0.32 21.42 2.65
N ARG A 223 0.96 21.20 2.31
CA ARG A 223 1.77 20.13 2.89
C ARG A 223 1.75 20.17 4.41
N GLN A 224 1.99 21.33 5.01
CA GLN A 224 1.99 21.49 6.47
C GLN A 224 0.63 21.15 7.10
N LYS A 225 -0.48 21.46 6.43
CA LYS A 225 -1.82 21.10 6.92
C LYS A 225 -2.04 19.58 6.89
N ILE A 226 -1.67 18.93 5.80
CA ILE A 226 -1.78 17.47 5.65
C ILE A 226 -0.85 16.76 6.63
N GLN A 227 0.41 17.19 6.74
CA GLN A 227 1.42 16.60 7.64
C GLN A 227 0.99 16.57 9.11
N LYS A 228 0.17 17.52 9.57
CA LYS A 228 -0.39 17.52 10.93
C LYS A 228 -1.35 16.36 11.21
N LYS A 229 -1.93 15.78 10.16
CA LYS A 229 -2.81 14.61 10.23
C LYS A 229 -2.09 13.31 9.91
N VAL A 230 -0.93 13.35 9.26
CA VAL A 230 -0.21 12.16 8.84
C VAL A 230 0.48 11.50 10.02
N HIS A 231 0.14 10.23 10.26
CA HIS A 231 0.78 9.39 11.26
C HIS A 231 2.04 8.73 10.67
N TYR A 232 1.86 7.91 9.64
CA TYR A 232 2.95 7.26 8.89
C TYR A 232 2.79 7.39 7.37
N VAL A 233 3.94 7.40 6.68
CA VAL A 233 3.99 7.22 5.23
C VAL A 233 4.91 6.04 4.92
N VAL A 234 4.32 4.97 4.39
CA VAL A 234 4.99 3.72 4.07
C VAL A 234 5.13 3.61 2.55
N LEU A 235 6.36 3.50 2.08
CA LEU A 235 6.75 3.29 0.70
C LEU A 235 7.09 1.82 0.49
N ALA A 236 6.13 1.03 -0.02
CA ALA A 236 6.29 -0.41 -0.21
C ALA A 236 6.83 -0.77 -1.59
N ALA A 237 7.96 -1.48 -1.63
CA ALA A 237 8.65 -1.87 -2.86
C ALA A 237 8.73 -0.72 -3.89
N PRO A 238 9.23 0.47 -3.51
CA PRO A 238 9.03 1.67 -4.30
C PRO A 238 9.72 1.64 -5.66
N ASP A 239 8.90 1.73 -6.72
CA ASP A 239 9.35 1.90 -8.09
C ASP A 239 9.45 3.40 -8.41
N ILE A 240 10.46 4.02 -7.82
CA ILE A 240 10.88 5.40 -8.11
C ILE A 240 12.39 5.39 -8.33
N ASP A 241 12.82 6.17 -9.31
CA ASP A 241 14.24 6.44 -9.56
C ASP A 241 14.90 7.03 -8.30
N ILE A 242 16.06 6.48 -7.91
CA ILE A 242 16.75 6.90 -6.69
C ILE A 242 17.18 8.37 -6.72
N ASP A 243 17.61 8.89 -7.86
CA ASP A 243 18.01 10.29 -8.01
C ASP A 243 16.81 11.23 -7.98
N LEU A 244 15.69 10.79 -8.54
CA LEU A 244 14.41 11.49 -8.43
C LEU A 244 13.94 11.55 -6.97
N PHE A 245 14.01 10.44 -6.24
CA PHE A 245 13.67 10.41 -4.82
C PHE A 245 14.55 11.35 -3.99
N LYS A 246 15.88 11.30 -4.18
CA LYS A 246 16.83 12.23 -3.53
C LYS A 246 16.50 13.70 -3.88
N SER A 247 16.14 13.97 -5.13
CA SER A 247 15.69 15.29 -5.58
C SER A 247 14.43 15.76 -4.84
N HIS A 248 13.46 14.86 -4.64
CA HIS A 248 12.26 15.14 -3.86
C HIS A 248 12.57 15.47 -2.41
N LEU A 249 13.38 14.67 -1.73
CA LEU A 249 13.75 14.94 -0.34
C LEU A 249 14.46 16.30 -0.19
N ARG A 250 15.37 16.65 -1.09
CA ARG A 250 16.00 17.99 -1.11
C ARG A 250 14.99 19.13 -1.26
N ARG A 251 13.93 18.94 -2.06
CA ARG A 251 12.87 19.94 -2.25
C ARG A 251 11.93 20.02 -1.06
N LEU A 252 11.62 18.89 -0.42
CA LEU A 252 10.72 18.81 0.72
C LEU A 252 11.37 19.32 2.01
N GLY A 253 12.70 19.25 2.10
CA GLY A 253 13.43 19.59 3.32
C GLY A 253 13.17 18.57 4.43
N HIS A 254 13.29 18.99 5.69
CA HIS A 254 13.02 18.11 6.82
C HIS A 254 11.52 17.80 6.94
N PHE A 255 11.16 16.53 6.74
CA PHE A 255 9.82 16.03 7.01
C PHE A 255 9.70 15.73 8.51
N GLN A 256 8.64 16.19 9.18
CA GLN A 256 8.47 16.00 10.63
C GLN A 256 8.30 14.53 11.04
N LYS A 257 7.86 13.68 10.10
CA LYS A 257 7.68 12.24 10.26
C LYS A 257 8.53 11.51 9.22
N PRO A 258 9.40 10.56 9.61
CA PRO A 258 10.21 9.84 8.64
C PRO A 258 9.34 9.00 7.69
N PHE A 259 9.77 8.84 6.44
CA PHE A 259 9.19 7.85 5.54
C PHE A 259 9.67 6.46 5.97
N VAL A 260 8.75 5.49 6.02
CA VAL A 260 9.10 4.07 6.19
C VAL A 260 9.25 3.47 4.79
N VAL A 261 10.43 2.98 4.43
CA VAL A 261 10.74 2.45 3.09
C VAL A 261 10.93 0.96 3.20
N ILE A 262 10.05 0.17 2.58
CA ILE A 262 10.17 -1.29 2.54
C ILE A 262 10.88 -1.68 1.26
N VAL A 263 12.04 -2.32 1.41
CA VAL A 263 12.94 -2.70 0.31
C VAL A 263 13.08 -4.22 0.21
N SER A 264 13.34 -4.72 -0.99
CA SER A 264 13.69 -6.12 -1.25
C SER A 264 14.71 -6.16 -2.38
N THR A 265 15.94 -6.57 -2.09
CA THR A 265 17.03 -6.55 -3.07
C THR A 265 16.86 -7.62 -4.17
N ASP A 266 16.09 -8.67 -3.91
CA ASP A 266 15.77 -9.75 -4.84
C ASP A 266 14.48 -9.52 -5.66
N ASP A 267 13.87 -8.32 -5.58
CA ASP A 267 12.65 -7.95 -6.31
C ASP A 267 12.85 -7.99 -7.83
N ARG A 268 12.12 -8.88 -8.51
CA ARG A 268 12.26 -9.12 -9.94
C ARG A 268 11.56 -8.06 -10.77
N ALA A 269 10.47 -7.49 -10.28
CA ALA A 269 9.73 -6.44 -10.97
C ALA A 269 10.55 -5.15 -11.00
N LEU A 270 11.21 -4.79 -9.90
CA LEU A 270 12.09 -3.62 -9.85
C LEU A 270 13.33 -3.77 -10.72
N ARG A 271 13.89 -4.98 -10.86
CA ARG A 271 14.96 -5.24 -11.84
C ARG A 271 14.51 -5.00 -13.28
N LEU A 272 13.29 -5.39 -13.63
CA LEU A 272 12.72 -5.09 -14.94
C LEU A 272 12.52 -3.58 -15.13
N SER A 273 11.98 -2.89 -14.12
CA SER A 273 11.79 -1.42 -14.17
C SER A 273 13.12 -0.67 -14.34
N ARG A 274 14.17 -1.08 -13.62
CA ARG A 274 15.55 -0.60 -13.80
C ARG A 274 16.03 -0.79 -15.24
N ALA A 275 15.83 -1.97 -15.82
CA ALA A 275 16.21 -2.25 -17.20
C ALA A 275 15.47 -1.34 -18.21
N LEU A 276 14.16 -1.12 -18.00
CA LEU A 276 13.36 -0.21 -18.83
C LEU A 276 13.74 1.26 -18.67
N SER A 277 14.46 1.63 -17.60
CA SER A 277 14.77 3.01 -17.24
C SER A 277 16.25 3.34 -17.38
N GLY A 278 16.94 2.66 -18.30
CA GLY A 278 18.33 2.97 -18.64
C GLY A 278 19.34 2.50 -17.59
N GLY A 279 18.96 1.57 -16.70
CA GLY A 279 19.88 0.94 -15.75
C GLY A 279 20.04 1.65 -14.41
N VAL A 280 19.27 2.73 -14.15
CA VAL A 280 19.26 3.44 -12.87
C VAL A 280 18.50 2.63 -11.81
N ASP A 281 19.06 2.56 -10.61
CA ASP A 281 18.45 1.81 -9.52
C ASP A 281 17.09 2.39 -9.09
N ARG A 282 16.20 1.48 -8.67
CA ARG A 282 14.91 1.83 -8.07
C ARG A 282 15.04 1.80 -6.56
N LEU A 283 14.39 2.75 -5.89
CA LEU A 283 14.45 2.89 -4.44
C LEU A 283 14.20 1.56 -3.70
N GLY A 284 13.21 0.77 -4.15
CA GLY A 284 12.84 -0.49 -3.49
C GLY A 284 13.85 -1.63 -3.65
N ALA A 285 14.82 -1.49 -4.56
CA ALA A 285 15.92 -2.44 -4.77
C ALA A 285 17.29 -1.76 -4.58
N TYR A 286 17.31 -0.57 -3.98
CA TYR A 286 18.54 0.15 -3.71
C TYR A 286 19.30 -0.53 -2.56
N SER A 287 20.60 -0.69 -2.72
CA SER A 287 21.42 -1.50 -1.80
C SER A 287 22.12 -0.70 -0.69
N ASP A 288 22.11 0.64 -0.78
CA ASP A 288 22.70 1.51 0.25
C ASP A 288 21.62 2.01 1.22
N ASP A 289 21.22 1.10 2.12
CA ASP A 289 20.23 1.39 3.17
C ASP A 289 20.71 2.50 4.13
N GLU A 290 22.04 2.62 4.33
CA GLU A 290 22.61 3.66 5.19
C GLU A 290 22.41 5.06 4.61
N GLU A 291 22.54 5.22 3.29
CA GLU A 291 22.25 6.51 2.64
C GLU A 291 20.78 6.89 2.80
N LEU A 292 19.86 5.93 2.61
CA LEU A 292 18.43 6.17 2.83
C LEU A 292 18.12 6.57 4.28
N ALA A 293 18.77 5.90 5.24
CA ALA A 293 18.69 6.25 6.64
C ALA A 293 19.22 7.67 6.92
N LYS A 294 20.38 8.03 6.36
CA LYS A 294 20.97 9.39 6.47
C LYS A 294 20.08 10.47 5.85
N LEU A 295 19.22 10.11 4.89
CA LEU A 295 18.22 10.98 4.29
C LEU A 295 16.92 11.10 5.14
N GLY A 296 16.88 10.47 6.31
CA GLY A 296 15.77 10.55 7.26
C GLY A 296 14.66 9.52 7.03
N ALA A 297 14.92 8.45 6.26
CA ALA A 297 14.00 7.32 6.12
C ALA A 297 14.25 6.25 7.19
N ILE A 298 13.21 5.51 7.56
CA ILE A 298 13.32 4.23 8.25
C ILE A 298 13.22 3.15 7.18
N VAL A 299 14.23 2.30 7.04
CA VAL A 299 14.27 1.23 6.04
C VAL A 299 13.88 -0.09 6.69
N ILE A 300 12.95 -0.83 6.06
CA ILE A 300 12.58 -2.19 6.42
C ILE A 300 12.95 -3.08 5.25
N ASP A 301 13.97 -3.91 5.43
CA ASP A 301 14.42 -4.87 4.44
C ASP A 301 13.71 -6.22 4.66
N VAL A 302 12.99 -6.64 3.61
CA VAL A 302 12.22 -7.88 3.56
C VAL A 302 12.80 -8.90 2.58
N THR A 303 14.07 -8.75 2.18
CA THR A 303 14.72 -9.64 1.21
C THR A 303 14.59 -11.12 1.62
N ASP A 304 14.72 -11.44 2.90
CA ASP A 304 14.69 -12.81 3.41
C ASP A 304 13.27 -13.36 3.68
N LEU A 305 12.20 -12.58 3.44
CA LEU A 305 10.83 -13.08 3.51
C LEU A 305 10.49 -13.93 2.27
N GLU A 306 9.70 -14.97 2.48
CA GLU A 306 9.12 -15.75 1.39
C GLU A 306 8.13 -14.88 0.59
N ALA A 307 8.26 -14.93 -0.73
CA ALA A 307 7.36 -14.21 -1.62
C ALA A 307 6.09 -15.04 -1.91
N GLY A 308 4.93 -14.41 -1.77
CA GLY A 308 3.65 -14.96 -2.24
C GLY A 308 3.46 -14.86 -3.77
N ASP A 309 4.36 -14.18 -4.48
CA ASP A 309 4.32 -13.97 -5.93
C ASP A 309 5.65 -14.28 -6.59
N SER A 310 5.62 -14.68 -7.87
CA SER A 310 6.82 -15.06 -8.63
C SER A 310 7.77 -13.90 -8.96
N ALA A 311 7.30 -12.65 -8.82
CA ALA A 311 8.10 -11.45 -9.03
C ALA A 311 8.76 -10.93 -7.74
N HIS A 312 8.44 -11.52 -6.59
CA HIS A 312 8.92 -11.10 -5.26
C HIS A 312 8.54 -9.64 -4.93
N HIS A 313 7.49 -9.11 -5.57
CA HIS A 313 7.13 -7.69 -5.51
C HIS A 313 5.99 -7.40 -4.51
N SER A 314 5.41 -8.45 -3.92
CA SER A 314 4.30 -8.37 -2.96
C SER A 314 4.68 -8.81 -1.53
N LYS A 315 5.97 -9.04 -1.22
CA LYS A 315 6.44 -9.43 0.12
C LYS A 315 5.93 -8.49 1.24
N PHE A 316 5.75 -7.20 0.94
CA PHE A 316 5.18 -6.23 1.88
C PHE A 316 3.79 -6.63 2.41
N ALA A 317 3.01 -7.41 1.66
CA ALA A 317 1.67 -7.83 2.08
C ALA A 317 1.72 -8.77 3.30
N MET A 318 2.81 -9.53 3.45
CA MET A 318 3.05 -10.36 4.64
C MET A 318 3.32 -9.53 5.89
N LEU A 319 3.81 -8.29 5.75
CA LEU A 319 4.05 -7.41 6.89
C LEU A 319 2.76 -6.96 7.57
N ALA A 320 1.60 -7.10 6.91
CA ALA A 320 0.30 -6.78 7.49
C ALA A 320 0.07 -7.57 8.78
N GLU A 321 0.40 -8.86 8.80
CA GLU A 321 0.28 -9.73 9.99
C GLU A 321 1.06 -9.20 11.20
N PHE A 322 2.15 -8.47 10.95
CA PHE A 322 3.03 -7.90 11.97
C PHE A 322 2.79 -6.40 12.20
N ALA A 323 1.71 -5.84 11.66
CA ALA A 323 1.42 -4.41 11.75
C ALA A 323 1.25 -3.93 13.20
N PRO A 324 0.54 -4.62 14.11
CA PRO A 324 0.42 -4.20 15.51
C PRO A 324 1.78 -4.07 16.22
N GLU A 325 2.68 -5.01 15.97
CA GLU A 325 4.03 -5.04 16.51
C GLU A 325 4.87 -3.89 15.95
N LEU A 326 4.84 -3.68 14.63
CA LEU A 326 5.54 -2.58 13.97
C LEU A 326 5.03 -1.22 14.46
N GLN A 327 3.72 -1.04 14.57
CA GLN A 327 3.10 0.18 15.12
C GLN A 327 3.55 0.44 16.56
N SER A 328 3.58 -0.60 17.40
CA SER A 328 4.05 -0.49 18.78
C SER A 328 5.53 -0.09 18.85
N ALA A 329 6.37 -0.65 17.97
CA ALA A 329 7.79 -0.30 17.87
C ALA A 329 8.01 1.16 17.46
N PHE A 330 7.22 1.66 16.51
CA PHE A 330 7.26 3.06 16.09
C PHE A 330 6.77 4.01 17.19
N ALA A 331 5.66 3.67 17.88
CA ALA A 331 5.05 4.50 18.92
C ALA A 331 5.97 4.67 20.15
N ASN A 332 6.70 3.62 20.51
CA ASN A 332 7.58 3.64 21.69
C ASN A 332 8.94 4.32 21.43
N GLY A 333 9.19 4.86 20.24
CA GLY A 333 10.45 5.53 19.91
C GLY A 333 11.68 4.61 19.95
N SER A 334 11.47 3.29 20.03
CA SER A 334 12.55 2.30 20.12
C SER A 334 13.41 2.28 18.85
N LEU A 335 12.86 2.74 17.72
CA LEU A 335 13.55 2.85 16.44
C LEU A 335 14.21 4.23 16.21
N THR A 336 13.94 5.20 17.08
CA THR A 336 14.38 6.61 16.92
C THR A 336 15.22 7.14 18.08
N SER A 337 15.40 6.37 19.16
CA SER A 337 16.09 6.82 20.38
C SER A 337 17.63 6.81 20.23
N GLU A 338 18.23 8.00 20.40
CA GLU A 338 19.65 8.39 20.28
C GLU A 338 20.65 7.71 21.26
N SER A 339 20.46 6.45 21.64
CA SER A 339 21.37 5.78 22.59
C SER A 339 22.36 4.86 21.91
N SER A 340 23.27 5.41 21.10
CA SER A 340 24.74 5.14 21.15
C SER A 340 25.46 5.74 19.93
N LEU A 341 26.39 6.66 20.23
CA LEU A 341 27.50 6.99 19.35
C LEU A 341 28.31 5.71 19.11
N ASP A 342 28.62 5.44 17.85
CA ASP A 342 29.50 4.38 17.32
C ASP A 342 28.81 3.15 16.71
N GLY A 343 29.03 2.98 15.39
CA GLY A 343 28.80 1.73 14.64
C GLY A 343 27.39 1.51 14.05
N THR A 344 27.33 1.33 12.72
CA THR A 344 26.19 0.77 11.99
C THR A 344 25.73 -0.53 12.67
N ARG A 345 24.55 -0.54 13.31
CA ARG A 345 23.96 -1.78 13.84
C ARG A 345 23.06 -2.43 12.80
N THR A 346 23.41 -3.65 12.41
CA THR A 346 22.51 -4.59 11.74
C THR A 346 21.52 -5.10 12.81
N PHE A 347 20.25 -4.69 12.77
CA PHE A 347 19.21 -5.11 13.72
C PHE A 347 18.76 -6.58 13.55
N GLY A 348 19.61 -7.45 12.99
CA GLY A 348 19.34 -8.89 12.89
C GLY A 348 19.44 -9.66 14.22
N GLY A 349 19.87 -9.00 15.31
CA GLY A 349 20.04 -9.62 16.62
C GLY A 349 19.05 -9.16 17.71
N ASP A 350 18.29 -8.09 17.50
CA ASP A 350 17.62 -7.37 18.60
C ASP A 350 16.09 -7.32 18.51
N LEU A 351 15.47 -8.10 17.61
CA LEU A 351 14.09 -8.56 17.85
C LEU A 351 14.02 -9.51 19.06
N GLY A 352 15.16 -10.02 19.54
CA GLY A 352 15.25 -10.79 20.78
C GLY A 352 14.95 -9.98 22.05
N SER A 353 15.11 -8.66 22.04
CA SER A 353 14.70 -7.79 23.16
C SER A 353 13.27 -7.24 23.02
N PHE A 354 12.59 -7.53 21.90
CA PHE A 354 11.20 -7.13 21.64
C PHE A 354 10.17 -7.97 22.43
N VAL A 355 10.61 -9.04 23.13
CA VAL A 355 9.75 -9.86 24.00
C VAL A 355 9.71 -9.26 25.40
N GLY A 356 9.02 -8.14 25.54
CA GLY A 356 8.58 -7.61 26.82
C GLY A 356 7.07 -7.72 26.93
N THR A 357 6.58 -8.70 27.72
CA THR A 357 5.20 -8.82 28.26
C THR A 357 4.14 -9.68 27.55
N THR A 358 4.51 -10.72 26.83
CA THR A 358 3.63 -11.90 26.68
C THR A 358 4.46 -13.17 26.65
N ALA A 359 4.13 -14.11 27.53
CA ALA A 359 4.76 -15.42 27.55
C ALA A 359 4.53 -16.12 26.19
N GLN A 360 5.61 -16.74 25.69
CA GLN A 360 5.71 -17.71 24.59
C GLN A 360 6.26 -17.19 23.25
N THR A 361 7.44 -17.73 22.94
CA THR A 361 8.11 -17.84 21.62
C THR A 361 8.72 -16.55 21.06
N ALA A 362 10.05 -16.42 21.21
CA ALA A 362 10.85 -15.47 20.44
C ALA A 362 10.83 -15.89 18.96
N LEU A 363 9.92 -15.31 18.19
CA LEU A 363 9.94 -15.39 16.73
C LEU A 363 10.98 -14.39 16.21
N THR A 364 12.15 -14.87 15.83
CA THR A 364 13.08 -14.09 15.00
C THR A 364 12.45 -13.94 13.62
N LEU A 365 11.85 -12.79 13.33
CA LEU A 365 11.39 -12.49 11.99
C LEU A 365 12.60 -12.25 11.08
N PRO A 366 12.64 -12.77 9.85
CA PRO A 366 13.71 -12.53 8.89
C PRO A 366 13.54 -11.14 8.24
N ILE A 367 13.34 -10.11 9.08
CA ILE A 367 13.13 -8.72 8.69
C ILE A 367 14.23 -7.89 9.36
N ARG A 368 14.89 -7.04 8.58
CA ARG A 368 15.93 -6.15 9.07
C ARG A 368 15.42 -4.71 9.03
N ILE A 369 15.50 -4.01 10.16
CA ILE A 369 15.12 -2.59 10.26
C ILE A 369 16.38 -1.73 10.39
N ILE A 370 16.50 -0.69 9.58
CA ILE A 370 17.64 0.23 9.57
C ILE A 370 17.09 1.66 9.68
N ALA A 371 17.54 2.40 10.69
CA ALA A 371 17.19 3.80 10.89
C ALA A 371 18.43 4.59 11.30
N ALA A 372 18.55 5.84 10.84
CA ALA A 372 19.57 6.75 11.34
C ALA A 372 19.09 7.39 12.65
N PRO A 373 20.00 7.83 13.54
CA PRO A 373 19.61 8.62 14.71
C PRO A 373 18.84 9.86 14.23
N VAL A 374 17.57 9.95 14.63
CA VAL A 374 16.74 11.11 14.34
C VAL A 374 17.22 12.22 15.27
N VAL A 375 17.98 13.18 14.74
CA VAL A 375 18.23 14.43 15.45
C VAL A 375 16.90 15.17 15.53
N LEU A 376 16.15 14.94 16.60
CA LEU A 376 15.04 15.80 16.98
C LEU A 376 15.67 17.16 17.26
N ALA A 377 15.50 18.10 16.33
CA ALA A 377 15.82 19.49 16.61
C ALA A 377 14.96 19.92 17.80
N THR A 378 15.54 19.88 18.99
CA THR A 378 14.99 20.50 20.18
C THR A 378 14.72 21.95 19.79
N GLY A 379 13.45 22.36 19.83
CA GLY A 379 13.07 23.75 19.63
C GLY A 379 13.84 24.63 20.61
N GLY A 380 14.92 25.25 20.12
CA GLY A 380 15.62 26.31 20.79
C GLY A 380 14.92 27.62 20.47
N SER A 381 14.28 28.19 21.48
CA SER A 381 13.76 29.56 21.48
C SER A 381 14.78 30.55 20.94
N LEU A 382 14.34 31.44 20.04
CA LEU A 382 14.49 32.89 20.12
C LEU A 382 13.47 33.56 19.18
#